data_AF-A0A0J9RFL6-F1
#
_entry.id   AF-A0A0J9RFL6-F1
#
_cell.length_a   1.000
_cell.length_b   1.000
_cell.length_c   1.000
_cell.angle_alpha   90.00
_cell.angle_beta   90.00
_cell.angle_gamma   90.00
#
_symmetry.space_group_name_H-M   'P 1'
#
loop_
_entity.id
_entity.type
_entity.pdbx_description
1 polymer ?
#
loop_
_entity_poly.entity_id
_entity_poly.type
_entity_poly.pdbx_seq_one_letter_code
_entity_poly.pdbx_strand_id
1 'polypeptide(L)'
;MQFLLLFFLTFSSAYSNEGKKGLQRNLYVTDNYHQNVVSIRTRKHIRDWGDNHFCAGSLLSAWWVVTSGCCVSTRPESTPNQSSNRKNLRVVVFTPLRLKKPSPKNIYHVQKIVLDESTMSGCSELALLKLDRGVTGQRFAMMLPEKELNSTWLCNSLGWGRIYYHGVCTR
;
A
#
# COMPACT_ATOMS: atom_id res chain seq x y z
N MET A 1 8.87 -27.93 69.17
CA MET A 1 9.70 -27.50 68.03
C MET A 1 9.00 -27.98 66.77
N GLN A 2 8.56 -27.21 65.79
CA GLN A 2 8.71 -25.80 65.44
C GLN A 2 7.60 -25.51 64.41
N PHE A 3 6.90 -24.38 64.58
CA PHE A 3 5.98 -23.80 63.61
C PHE A 3 6.65 -23.64 62.23
N LEU A 4 5.91 -23.89 61.15
CA LEU A 4 5.92 -23.00 59.98
C LEU A 4 4.61 -23.13 59.19
N LEU A 5 3.79 -22.07 59.28
CA LEU A 5 2.68 -21.79 58.39
C LEU A 5 3.20 -21.48 56.98
N LEU A 6 2.57 -22.05 55.95
CA LEU A 6 2.42 -21.37 54.66
C LEU A 6 1.00 -21.60 54.13
N PHE A 7 0.14 -20.65 54.49
CA PHE A 7 -1.08 -20.28 53.79
C PHE A 7 -0.68 -19.88 52.34
N PHE A 8 -1.13 -20.62 51.33
CA PHE A 8 -1.31 -20.04 50.00
C PHE A 8 -2.76 -20.26 49.57
N LEU A 9 -3.44 -19.12 49.54
CA LEU A 9 -4.85 -18.94 49.28
C LEU A 9 -5.23 -19.50 47.90
N THR A 10 -6.28 -20.30 47.91
CA THR A 10 -7.13 -20.55 46.76
C THR A 10 -7.68 -19.22 46.23
N PHE A 11 -7.22 -18.78 45.07
CA PHE A 11 -7.98 -17.88 44.21
C PHE A 11 -8.15 -18.53 42.85
N SER A 12 -9.26 -19.27 42.73
CA SER A 12 -9.94 -19.47 41.46
C SER A 12 -10.22 -18.08 40.88
N SER A 13 -9.38 -17.63 39.96
CA SER A 13 -9.76 -16.53 39.09
C SER A 13 -10.71 -17.12 38.05
N ALA A 14 -12.00 -17.09 38.40
CA ALA A 14 -13.07 -17.08 37.43
C ALA A 14 -12.79 -15.90 36.48
N TYR A 15 -12.17 -16.18 35.33
CA TYR A 15 -12.00 -15.18 34.28
C TYR A 15 -13.39 -14.90 33.72
N SER A 16 -13.96 -13.80 34.21
CA SER A 16 -15.29 -13.33 33.86
C SER A 16 -15.42 -13.21 32.36
N ASN A 17 -16.37 -13.96 31.83
CA ASN A 17 -16.77 -13.95 30.43
C ASN A 17 -17.73 -12.76 30.25
N GLU A 18 -17.19 -11.55 30.29
CA GLU A 18 -17.99 -10.34 30.18
C GLU A 18 -17.35 -9.34 29.22
N GLY A 19 -17.97 -9.19 28.05
CA GLY A 19 -18.09 -7.86 27.46
C GLY A 19 -16.96 -7.35 26.58
N LYS A 20 -16.23 -8.19 25.84
CA LYS A 20 -15.74 -7.75 24.52
C LYS A 20 -16.75 -8.20 23.47
N LYS A 21 -17.95 -7.62 23.52
CA LYS A 21 -18.77 -7.46 22.32
C LYS A 21 -17.87 -6.73 21.34
N GLY A 22 -17.27 -7.51 20.45
CA GLY A 22 -16.47 -7.01 19.37
C GLY A 22 -17.30 -5.92 18.72
N LEU A 23 -16.81 -4.69 18.78
CA LEU A 23 -17.15 -3.74 17.76
C LEU A 23 -16.46 -4.27 16.48
N GLN A 24 -16.99 -5.37 15.94
CA GLN A 24 -17.04 -5.57 14.51
C GLN A 24 -17.84 -4.36 14.02
N ARG A 25 -17.16 -3.22 13.89
CA ARG A 25 -17.49 -2.33 12.81
C ARG A 25 -17.26 -3.21 11.60
N ASN A 26 -18.34 -3.79 11.10
CA ASN A 26 -18.39 -4.23 9.73
C ASN A 26 -17.96 -2.98 8.96
N LEU A 27 -16.67 -2.90 8.64
CA LEU A 27 -16.13 -1.87 7.78
C LEU A 27 -16.65 -2.27 6.42
N TYR A 28 -17.90 -1.91 6.19
CA TYR A 28 -18.56 -1.98 4.92
C TYR A 28 -17.76 -1.04 4.02
N VAL A 29 -16.71 -1.57 3.37
CA VAL A 29 -16.09 -0.95 2.21
C VAL A 29 -17.13 -1.05 1.10
N THR A 30 -18.18 -0.24 1.19
CA THR A 30 -19.38 -0.28 0.34
C THR A 30 -19.20 0.42 -0.99
N ASP A 31 -18.00 0.89 -1.29
CA ASP A 31 -17.73 1.64 -2.50
C ASP A 31 -16.64 0.98 -3.33
N ASN A 32 -16.75 1.18 -4.64
CA ASN A 32 -15.80 0.76 -5.65
C ASN A 32 -14.43 1.45 -5.54
N TYR A 33 -14.05 2.04 -4.39
CA TYR A 33 -12.75 2.66 -4.17
C TYR A 33 -11.58 1.72 -4.45
N HIS A 34 -11.76 0.41 -4.29
CA HIS A 34 -10.74 -0.57 -4.67
C HIS A 34 -10.38 -0.57 -6.17
N GLN A 35 -11.21 0.04 -7.03
CA GLN A 35 -11.00 0.08 -8.47
C GLN A 35 -9.92 1.09 -8.89
N ASN A 36 -9.70 2.15 -8.11
CA ASN A 36 -8.64 3.12 -8.40
C ASN A 36 -7.27 2.69 -7.85
N VAL A 37 -7.24 1.83 -6.83
CA VAL A 37 -6.00 1.38 -6.17
C VAL A 37 -5.21 0.46 -7.09
N VAL A 38 -3.92 0.75 -7.27
CA VAL A 38 -3.03 -0.03 -8.12
C VAL A 38 -1.82 -0.57 -7.37
N SER A 39 -1.39 -1.76 -7.78
CA SER A 39 -0.23 -2.44 -7.24
C SER A 39 0.97 -2.16 -8.13
N ILE A 40 1.96 -1.43 -7.60
CA ILE A 40 3.23 -1.16 -8.28
C ILE A 40 4.19 -2.30 -7.94
N ARG A 41 4.77 -2.89 -8.98
CA ARG A 41 5.60 -4.09 -8.90
C ARG A 41 6.88 -3.94 -9.72
N THR A 42 7.93 -4.66 -9.34
CA THR A 42 9.09 -4.82 -10.22
C THR A 42 8.76 -5.76 -11.39
N ARG A 43 9.61 -5.80 -12.43
CA ARG A 43 9.33 -6.58 -13.65
C ARG A 43 9.16 -8.09 -13.43
N LYS A 44 9.93 -8.70 -12.53
CA LYS A 44 9.92 -10.14 -12.25
C LYS A 44 9.47 -10.38 -10.81
N HIS A 45 8.69 -11.45 -10.59
CA HIS A 45 8.46 -11.96 -9.24
C HIS A 45 9.75 -12.59 -8.71
N ILE A 46 9.89 -12.65 -7.39
CA ILE A 46 11.08 -13.21 -6.72
C ILE A 46 10.96 -14.73 -6.65
N ARG A 47 9.80 -15.22 -6.18
CA ARG A 47 9.40 -16.61 -5.96
C ARG A 47 7.95 -16.84 -6.38
N ASP A 48 7.04 -15.97 -5.93
CA ASP A 48 5.59 -16.13 -6.08
C ASP A 48 4.91 -14.89 -6.68
N TRP A 49 3.72 -15.05 -7.26
CA TRP A 49 2.99 -13.91 -7.80
C TRP A 49 2.73 -12.86 -6.72
N GLY A 50 3.04 -11.59 -7.02
CA GLY A 50 2.75 -10.46 -6.14
C GLY A 50 3.77 -10.24 -5.01
N ASP A 51 4.78 -11.09 -4.86
CA ASP A 51 5.89 -10.83 -3.92
C ASP A 51 6.73 -9.60 -4.32
N ASN A 52 6.77 -9.30 -5.61
CA ASN A 52 7.43 -8.15 -6.21
C ASN A 52 6.66 -6.83 -6.09
N HIS A 53 5.50 -6.84 -5.43
CA HIS A 53 4.82 -5.61 -5.05
C HIS A 53 5.56 -4.92 -3.90
N PHE A 54 5.84 -3.64 -4.08
CA PHE A 54 6.58 -2.84 -3.10
C PHE A 54 5.90 -1.49 -2.80
N CYS A 55 5.03 -1.00 -3.69
CA CYS A 55 4.33 0.27 -3.51
C CYS A 55 2.91 0.24 -4.08
N ALA A 56 2.05 1.10 -3.54
CA ALA A 56 0.71 1.36 -4.05
C ALA A 56 0.66 2.69 -4.83
N GLY A 57 -0.42 2.85 -5.60
CA GLY A 57 -0.76 4.12 -6.23
C GLY A 57 -2.27 4.18 -6.50
N SER A 58 -2.71 5.25 -7.15
CA SER A 58 -4.10 5.44 -7.56
C SER A 58 -4.21 5.87 -9.02
N LEU A 59 -5.20 5.36 -9.75
CA LEU A 59 -5.51 5.80 -11.11
C LEU A 59 -6.13 7.19 -11.08
N LEU A 60 -5.52 8.15 -11.77
CA LEU A 60 -6.09 9.49 -12.00
C LEU A 60 -6.88 9.56 -13.31
N SER A 61 -6.48 8.76 -14.29
CA SER A 61 -7.15 8.65 -15.59
C SER A 61 -6.81 7.31 -16.21
N ALA A 62 -7.33 7.03 -17.41
CA ALA A 62 -7.01 5.80 -18.14
C ALA A 62 -5.50 5.60 -18.36
N TRP A 63 -4.71 6.67 -18.35
CA TRP A 63 -3.29 6.62 -18.70
C TRP A 63 -2.36 6.99 -17.56
N TRP A 64 -2.89 7.50 -16.45
CA TRP A 64 -2.07 8.10 -15.40
C TRP A 64 -2.35 7.50 -14.04
N VAL A 65 -1.27 7.17 -13.35
CA VAL A 65 -1.27 6.73 -11.96
C VAL A 65 -0.50 7.74 -11.13
N VAL A 66 -1.03 8.11 -9.98
CA VAL A 66 -0.34 8.87 -8.94
C VAL A 66 0.24 7.94 -7.88
N THR A 67 1.44 8.24 -7.40
CA THR A 67 2.13 7.51 -6.32
C THR A 67 3.14 8.44 -5.66
N SER A 68 3.88 7.92 -4.67
CA SER A 68 5.00 8.63 -4.06
C SER A 68 6.24 8.58 -4.96
N GLY A 69 6.98 9.68 -5.06
CA GLY A 69 8.27 9.69 -5.76
C GLY A 69 9.28 8.71 -5.16
N CYS A 70 9.26 8.48 -3.85
CA CYS A 70 10.09 7.49 -3.17
C CYS A 70 9.88 6.05 -3.70
N CYS A 71 8.71 5.74 -4.25
CA CYS A 71 8.47 4.43 -4.87
C CYS A 71 9.21 4.24 -6.19
N VAL A 72 9.50 5.32 -6.91
CA VAL A 72 9.98 5.25 -8.30
C VAL A 72 11.40 5.80 -8.49
N SER A 73 11.86 6.62 -7.54
CA SER A 73 13.27 6.97 -7.38
C SER A 73 14.06 5.75 -6.90
N THR A 74 15.16 5.43 -7.56
CA THR A 74 16.25 4.65 -6.96
C THR A 74 17.33 5.60 -6.54
N ARG A 75 17.69 5.58 -5.26
CA ARG A 75 19.02 6.01 -4.82
C ARG A 75 19.92 4.78 -4.86
N PRO A 76 20.83 4.65 -5.82
CA PRO A 76 21.88 3.65 -5.71
C PRO A 76 22.69 3.96 -4.45
N GLU A 77 23.03 2.93 -3.65
CA GLU A 77 23.86 3.12 -2.44
C GLU A 77 25.21 3.80 -2.75
N SER A 78 25.73 3.60 -3.97
CA SER A 78 26.96 4.22 -4.48
C SER A 78 26.81 5.69 -4.87
N THR A 79 25.59 6.16 -5.13
CA THR A 79 25.29 7.55 -5.54
C THR A 79 23.99 8.02 -4.90
N PRO A 80 23.95 8.16 -3.56
CA PRO A 80 22.72 8.47 -2.81
C PRO A 80 22.08 9.81 -3.19
N ASN A 81 22.86 10.69 -3.84
CA ASN A 81 22.43 12.00 -4.34
C ASN A 81 21.88 11.97 -5.79
N GLN A 82 21.89 10.82 -6.47
CA GLN A 82 21.30 10.67 -7.80
C GLN A 82 20.09 9.75 -7.73
N SER A 83 18.89 10.34 -7.86
CA SER A 83 17.68 9.58 -8.15
C SER A 83 17.73 9.10 -9.60
N SER A 84 17.94 7.80 -9.82
CA SER A 84 17.71 7.16 -11.11
C SER A 84 16.27 6.66 -11.17
N ASN A 85 15.58 6.89 -12.28
CA ASN A 85 14.22 6.38 -12.48
C ASN A 85 14.23 4.84 -12.61
N ARG A 86 13.36 4.13 -11.87
CA ARG A 86 13.15 2.68 -12.07
C ARG A 86 12.51 2.43 -13.44
N LYS A 87 13.32 2.17 -14.48
CA LYS A 87 12.83 1.93 -15.87
C LYS A 87 12.05 0.62 -16.06
N ASN A 88 11.98 -0.26 -15.06
CA ASN A 88 11.44 -1.61 -15.15
C ASN A 88 10.23 -1.84 -14.21
N LEU A 89 9.37 -0.84 -14.08
CA LEU A 89 8.15 -0.95 -13.27
C LEU A 89 7.00 -1.59 -14.04
N ARG A 90 6.11 -2.22 -13.27
CA ARG A 90 4.80 -2.70 -13.71
C ARG A 90 3.73 -2.13 -12.79
N VAL A 91 2.63 -1.71 -13.39
CA VAL A 91 1.42 -1.34 -12.66
C VAL A 91 0.39 -2.44 -12.89
N VAL A 92 -0.17 -2.97 -11.80
CA VAL A 92 -1.25 -3.95 -11.85
C VAL A 92 -2.51 -3.34 -11.29
N VAL A 93 -3.58 -3.32 -12.10
CA VAL A 93 -4.89 -2.77 -11.75
C VAL A 93 -5.89 -3.88 -11.42
N PHE A 94 -6.98 -3.54 -10.73
CA PHE A 94 -8.11 -4.45 -10.44
C PHE A 94 -7.67 -5.80 -9.82
N THR A 95 -6.76 -5.74 -8.84
CA THR A 95 -6.15 -6.91 -8.21
C THR A 95 -6.39 -6.94 -6.69
N PRO A 96 -7.61 -7.23 -6.22
CA PRO A 96 -7.90 -7.26 -4.78
C PRO A 96 -7.00 -8.28 -4.04
N LEU A 97 -6.74 -9.43 -4.66
CA LEU A 97 -5.86 -10.47 -4.12
C LEU A 97 -4.44 -10.29 -4.67
N ARG A 98 -3.53 -9.73 -3.86
CA ARG A 98 -2.12 -9.47 -4.24
C ARG A 98 -1.41 -10.67 -4.86
N LEU A 99 -1.59 -11.84 -4.23
CA LEU A 99 -0.86 -13.07 -4.54
C LEU A 99 -1.46 -13.89 -5.69
N LYS A 100 -2.67 -13.54 -6.15
CA LYS A 100 -3.27 -14.20 -7.30
C LYS A 100 -2.62 -13.67 -8.58
N LYS A 101 -2.31 -14.55 -9.53
CA LYS A 101 -1.81 -14.14 -10.85
C LYS A 101 -2.84 -13.20 -11.52
N PRO A 102 -2.48 -11.94 -11.81
CA PRO A 102 -3.38 -11.02 -12.48
C PRO A 102 -3.55 -11.38 -13.95
N SER A 103 -4.69 -11.00 -14.53
CA SER A 103 -4.90 -11.13 -15.98
C SER A 103 -3.85 -10.29 -16.73
N PRO A 104 -3.27 -10.77 -17.84
CA PRO A 104 -2.30 -10.00 -18.62
C PRO A 104 -2.81 -8.62 -19.04
N LYS A 105 -4.12 -8.49 -19.32
CA LYS A 105 -4.76 -7.22 -19.66
C LYS A 105 -4.72 -6.18 -18.52
N ASN A 106 -4.56 -6.64 -17.28
CA ASN A 106 -4.48 -5.80 -16.09
C ASN A 106 -3.04 -5.43 -15.70
N ILE A 107 -2.04 -5.88 -16.47
CA ILE A 107 -0.62 -5.59 -16.23
C ILE A 107 -0.14 -4.54 -17.24
N TYR A 108 0.27 -3.38 -16.76
CA TYR A 108 0.65 -2.23 -17.57
C TYR A 108 2.14 -1.95 -17.42
N HIS A 109 2.77 -1.57 -18.53
CA HIS A 109 4.13 -1.06 -18.50
C HIS A 109 4.08 0.45 -18.20
N VAL A 110 5.13 0.96 -17.58
CA VAL A 110 5.29 2.40 -17.36
C VAL A 110 6.06 2.99 -18.55
N GLN A 111 5.39 3.84 -19.33
CA GLN A 111 5.97 4.55 -20.48
C GLN A 111 6.82 5.73 -20.02
N LYS A 112 6.34 6.50 -19.04
CA LYS A 112 7.01 7.70 -18.54
C LYS A 112 6.80 7.85 -17.04
N ILE A 113 7.82 8.34 -16.35
CA ILE A 113 7.76 8.74 -14.94
C ILE A 113 7.97 10.26 -14.90
N VAL A 114 7.08 10.96 -14.23
CA VAL A 114 7.19 12.39 -13.95
C VAL A 114 7.31 12.53 -12.45
N LEU A 115 8.40 13.13 -11.98
CA LEU A 115 8.64 13.43 -10.58
C LEU A 115 8.28 14.90 -10.32
N ASP A 116 7.80 15.20 -9.12
CA ASP A 116 7.69 16.57 -8.66
C ASP A 116 9.08 17.22 -8.48
N GLU A 117 9.14 18.56 -8.61
CA GLU A 117 10.39 19.34 -8.58
C GLU A 117 10.97 19.48 -7.15
N SER A 118 10.22 19.13 -6.10
CA SER A 118 10.70 19.09 -4.71
C SER A 118 11.43 17.77 -4.39
N THR A 119 12.51 17.68 -3.60
CA THR A 119 13.26 18.63 -2.76
C THR A 119 14.70 18.15 -2.56
N MET A 120 15.55 19.12 -2.20
CA MET A 120 16.78 19.00 -1.42
C MET A 120 16.85 17.73 -0.54
N SER A 121 17.87 16.89 -0.78
CA SER A 121 18.22 15.72 0.02
C SER A 121 17.10 14.69 0.29
N GLY A 122 16.09 14.58 -0.57
CA GLY A 122 14.98 13.61 -0.44
C GLY A 122 14.82 12.67 -1.64
N CYS A 123 13.96 11.67 -1.51
CA CYS A 123 13.21 11.21 -2.68
C CYS A 123 11.99 12.13 -2.83
N SER A 124 11.56 12.39 -4.07
CA SER A 124 10.42 13.28 -4.34
C SER A 124 9.15 12.78 -3.64
N GLU A 125 8.31 13.70 -3.16
CA GLU A 125 7.09 13.34 -2.44
C GLU A 125 6.04 12.73 -3.37
N LEU A 126 5.97 13.23 -4.61
CA LEU A 126 4.93 12.91 -5.58
C LEU A 126 5.50 12.45 -6.92
N ALA A 127 4.87 11.45 -7.52
CA ALA A 127 5.18 11.00 -8.87
C ALA A 127 3.94 10.60 -9.67
N LEU A 128 4.01 10.85 -10.98
CA LEU A 128 3.03 10.40 -11.96
C LEU A 128 3.65 9.36 -12.89
N LEU A 129 2.93 8.26 -13.10
CA LEU A 129 3.31 7.20 -14.02
C LEU A 129 2.36 7.20 -15.21
N LYS A 130 2.91 7.42 -16.40
CA LYS A 130 2.17 7.23 -17.65
C LYS A 130 2.20 5.76 -18.03
N LEU A 131 1.04 5.16 -18.22
CA LEU A 131 0.89 3.78 -18.68
C LEU A 131 1.15 3.68 -20.19
N ASP A 132 1.58 2.50 -20.64
CA ASP A 132 1.83 2.18 -22.05
C ASP A 132 0.57 2.11 -22.91
N ARG A 133 -0.58 1.85 -22.27
CA ARG A 133 -1.90 1.81 -22.89
C ARG A 133 -2.97 2.26 -21.89
N GLY A 134 -4.12 2.69 -22.41
CA GLY A 134 -5.25 3.11 -21.59
C GLY A 134 -5.92 1.95 -20.85
N VAL A 135 -6.21 2.15 -19.57
CA VAL A 135 -7.08 1.28 -18.77
C VAL A 135 -8.52 1.46 -19.26
N THR A 136 -9.18 0.34 -19.54
CA THR A 136 -10.59 0.30 -19.96
C THR A 136 -11.50 -0.06 -18.80
N GLY A 137 -12.60 0.67 -18.63
CA GLY A 137 -13.60 0.43 -17.59
C GLY A 137 -14.27 1.75 -17.20
N GLN A 138 -15.55 1.72 -16.84
CA GLN A 138 -16.23 2.92 -16.35
C GLN A 138 -16.05 2.96 -14.82
N ARG A 139 -15.43 4.03 -14.28
CA ARG A 139 -15.31 4.36 -12.83
C ARG A 139 -14.06 3.91 -12.04
N PHE A 140 -12.88 3.86 -12.66
CA PHE A 140 -11.63 3.59 -11.94
C PHE A 140 -10.81 4.84 -11.57
N ALA A 141 -11.15 6.03 -12.07
CA ALA A 141 -10.35 7.23 -11.83
C ALA A 141 -10.72 7.89 -10.49
N MET A 142 -9.72 8.20 -9.68
CA MET A 142 -9.83 9.03 -8.49
C MET A 142 -10.02 10.49 -8.90
N MET A 143 -10.96 11.17 -8.23
CA MET A 143 -11.11 12.61 -8.35
C MET A 143 -10.06 13.32 -7.50
N LEU A 144 -9.42 14.33 -8.06
CA LEU A 144 -8.50 15.18 -7.32
C LEU A 144 -9.28 16.20 -6.49
N PRO A 145 -8.79 16.57 -5.29
CA PRO A 145 -9.42 17.60 -4.49
C PRO A 145 -9.32 18.96 -5.19
N GLU A 146 -10.42 19.71 -5.23
CA GLU A 146 -10.45 21.10 -5.72
C GLU A 146 -10.13 22.12 -4.61
N LYS A 147 -10.19 21.67 -3.36
CA LYS A 147 -10.00 22.50 -2.16
C LYS A 147 -9.09 21.77 -1.18
N GLU A 148 -8.42 22.53 -0.33
CA GLU A 148 -7.61 21.97 0.73
C GLU A 148 -8.44 21.13 1.71
N LEU A 149 -7.83 20.06 2.22
CA LEU A 149 -8.45 19.16 3.17
C LEU A 149 -8.56 19.81 4.54
N ASN A 150 -9.70 19.66 5.20
CA ASN A 150 -9.90 20.09 6.58
C ASN A 150 -9.44 18.98 7.54
N SER A 151 -8.79 19.34 8.65
CA SER A 151 -8.28 18.42 9.66
C SER A 151 -9.35 17.53 10.32
N THR A 152 -10.63 17.88 10.19
CA THR A 152 -11.76 17.09 10.71
C THR A 152 -12.26 16.02 9.76
N TRP A 153 -11.74 15.94 8.52
CA TRP A 153 -12.21 14.99 7.52
C TRP A 153 -11.72 13.56 7.81
N LEU A 154 -12.66 12.62 7.76
CA LEU A 154 -12.35 11.21 7.85
C LEU A 154 -11.75 10.72 6.53
N CYS A 155 -10.51 10.24 6.57
CA CYS A 155 -9.79 9.72 5.43
C CYS A 155 -9.69 8.18 5.50
N ASN A 156 -9.82 7.52 4.35
CA ASN A 156 -9.64 6.07 4.24
C ASN A 156 -8.32 5.76 3.52
N SER A 157 -7.57 4.78 4.04
CA SER A 157 -6.38 4.26 3.37
C SER A 157 -6.62 2.83 2.91
N LEU A 158 -6.19 2.52 1.69
CA LEU A 158 -6.35 1.21 1.07
C LEU A 158 -5.01 0.74 0.49
N GLY A 159 -4.72 -0.55 0.65
CA GLY A 159 -3.49 -1.16 0.13
C GLY A 159 -3.38 -2.61 0.54
N TRP A 160 -2.31 -3.28 0.10
CA TRP A 160 -2.08 -4.69 0.39
C TRP A 160 -1.26 -4.94 1.65
N GLY A 161 -0.84 -3.88 2.34
CA GLY A 161 -0.05 -3.95 3.57
C GLY A 161 1.24 -4.75 3.43
N ARG A 162 1.87 -5.01 4.59
CA ARG A 162 2.97 -5.96 4.72
C ARG A 162 2.40 -7.35 4.97
N ILE A 163 2.95 -8.36 4.28
CA ILE A 163 2.54 -9.76 4.47
C ILE A 163 3.30 -10.40 5.65
N TYR A 164 4.51 -9.94 5.97
CA TYR A 164 5.30 -10.44 7.10
C TYR A 164 6.21 -9.35 7.69
N TYR A 165 6.61 -9.53 8.95
CA TYR A 165 7.54 -8.66 9.67
C TYR A 165 8.90 -8.67 8.95
N HIS A 166 9.48 -7.49 8.70
CA HIS A 166 10.64 -7.29 7.80
C HIS A 166 10.46 -7.68 6.32
N GLY A 167 9.23 -7.88 5.85
CA GLY A 167 8.97 -7.92 4.40
C GLY A 167 9.35 -6.61 3.74
N VAL A 168 9.60 -6.65 2.42
CA VAL A 168 9.99 -5.49 1.60
C VAL A 168 8.95 -4.35 1.72
N CYS A 169 9.15 -3.49 2.72
CA CYS A 169 8.89 -2.08 2.63
C CYS A 169 10.21 -1.47 2.21
N THR A 170 10.28 -0.96 0.98
CA THR A 170 11.36 -0.05 0.64
C THR A 170 11.24 1.13 1.62
N ARG A 171 12.20 1.19 2.54
CA ARG A 171 12.42 2.30 3.47
C ARG A 171 12.53 3.61 2.70
#